data_AF-A0AAD9PVW4-F1
#
_entry.id   AF-A0AAD9PVW4-F1
#
_cell.length_a   1.000
_cell.length_b   1.000
_cell.length_c   1.000
_cell.angle_alpha   90.00
_cell.angle_beta   90.00
_cell.angle_gamma   90.00
#
_symmetry.space_group_name_H-M   'P 1'
#
loop_
_entity.id
_entity.type
_entity.pdbx_description
1 polymer ?
#
loop_
_entity_poly.entity_id
_entity_poly.type
_entity_poly.pdbx_seq_one_letter_code
_entity_poly.pdbx_strand_id
1 'polypeptide(L)'
;MEWTEEHDVFLCREVLLLDPFQYPYRSKERGDVWGQVAINLNSSNHPKFKVSKRSVRDRLTLLQSRYKEKMKREEMASGIDCEETELDRALEEIIEKEKASESSRNEGSSAQVKKDKEAAEEQRLKAMERLGQTTKRQVEADGKEMTPKKSRRSGSETLEYLRDKFQSESQYKKQELALRVKEQESRDAQQKIMVEQQRQMQQQQNELLKIMQKQQAKQEEQIQNFQMLFLQQQQQQQSQILMSLLDKKNT
;
A
#
# COMPACT_ATOMS: atom_id res chain seq x y z
N MET A 1 10.36 -13.17 -32.55
CA MET A 1 11.68 -12.87 -31.97
C MET A 1 11.60 -13.17 -30.50
N GLU A 2 12.66 -13.75 -29.94
CA GLU A 2 12.79 -14.00 -28.52
C GLU A 2 13.51 -12.81 -27.86
N TRP A 3 13.04 -12.43 -26.68
CA TRP A 3 13.64 -11.35 -25.90
C TRP A 3 14.70 -11.94 -24.97
N THR A 4 15.94 -11.46 -25.09
CA THR A 4 17.01 -11.77 -24.15
C THR A 4 17.25 -10.58 -23.22
N GLU A 5 18.05 -10.77 -22.17
CA GLU A 5 18.42 -9.68 -21.25
C GLU A 5 19.09 -8.51 -21.99
N GLU A 6 19.94 -8.77 -22.99
CA GLU A 6 20.53 -7.73 -23.84
C GLU A 6 19.46 -6.91 -24.59
N HIS A 7 18.40 -7.57 -25.06
CA HIS A 7 17.29 -6.86 -25.72
C HIS A 7 16.52 -6.01 -24.73
N ASP A 8 16.35 -6.48 -23.49
CA ASP A 8 15.63 -5.78 -22.43
C ASP A 8 16.41 -4.54 -21.96
N VAL A 9 17.73 -4.65 -21.79
CA VAL A 9 18.62 -3.52 -21.47
C VAL A 9 18.56 -2.47 -22.57
N PHE A 10 18.69 -2.89 -23.83
CA PHE A 10 18.65 -1.97 -24.96
C PHE A 10 17.29 -1.30 -25.12
N LEU A 11 16.20 -2.04 -24.90
CA LEU A 11 14.85 -1.49 -24.85
C LEU A 11 14.72 -0.40 -23.77
N CYS A 12 15.17 -0.67 -22.55
CA CYS A 12 15.04 0.30 -21.46
C CYS A 12 15.88 1.56 -21.71
N ARG A 13 17.11 1.42 -22.23
CA ARG A 13 17.94 2.56 -22.66
C ARG A 13 17.24 3.42 -23.70
N GLU A 14 16.65 2.80 -24.73
CA GLU A 14 15.97 3.53 -25.80
C GLU A 14 14.73 4.26 -25.28
N VAL A 15 13.99 3.65 -24.36
CA VAL A 15 12.82 4.27 -23.70
C VAL A 15 13.23 5.44 -22.83
N LEU A 16 14.34 5.35 -22.09
CA LEU A 16 14.86 6.46 -21.29
C LEU A 16 15.35 7.62 -22.16
N LEU A 17 15.97 7.32 -23.30
CA LEU A 17 16.49 8.33 -24.23
C LEU A 17 15.38 9.12 -24.92
N LEU A 18 14.36 8.43 -25.43
CA LEU A 18 13.24 9.08 -26.13
C LEU A 18 12.15 9.59 -25.18
N ASP A 19 12.19 9.15 -23.93
CA ASP A 19 11.29 9.50 -22.83
C ASP A 19 9.82 9.67 -23.28
N PRO A 20 9.09 8.57 -23.56
CA PRO A 20 7.67 8.65 -23.91
C PRO A 20 6.82 9.30 -22.81
N PHE A 21 7.30 9.32 -21.57
CA PHE A 21 6.53 9.77 -20.41
C PHE A 21 6.49 11.28 -20.26
N GLN A 22 7.38 12.02 -20.93
CA GLN A 22 7.32 13.48 -21.02
C GLN A 22 6.03 14.00 -21.68
N TYR A 23 5.40 13.19 -22.55
CA TYR A 23 4.15 13.54 -23.23
C TYR A 23 2.93 13.02 -22.47
N PRO A 24 1.75 13.63 -22.57
CA PRO A 24 0.56 13.19 -21.83
C PRO A 24 0.11 11.76 -22.18
N TYR A 25 -0.53 11.10 -21.20
CA TYR A 25 -1.11 9.77 -21.41
C TYR A 25 -2.17 9.77 -22.52
N ARG A 26 -2.09 8.79 -23.44
CA ARG A 26 -2.92 8.66 -24.66
C ARG A 26 -2.81 9.82 -25.67
N SER A 27 -1.83 10.70 -25.53
CA SER A 27 -1.58 11.71 -26.54
C SER A 27 -1.04 11.06 -27.83
N LYS A 28 -1.22 11.77 -28.96
CA LYS A 28 -0.68 11.33 -30.24
C LYS A 28 0.85 11.33 -30.19
N GLU A 29 1.45 12.37 -29.61
CA GLU A 29 2.90 12.53 -29.47
C GLU A 29 3.51 11.36 -28.69
N ARG A 30 2.95 10.99 -27.52
CA ARG A 30 3.38 9.80 -26.78
C ARG A 30 3.31 8.56 -27.66
N GLY A 31 2.25 8.43 -28.44
CA GLY A 31 2.06 7.34 -29.40
C GLY A 31 3.10 7.30 -30.52
N ASP A 32 3.55 8.46 -30.98
CA ASP A 32 4.55 8.62 -32.04
C ASP A 32 5.95 8.28 -31.51
N VAL A 33 6.27 8.70 -30.28
CA VAL A 33 7.52 8.33 -29.60
C VAL A 33 7.65 6.82 -29.44
N TRP A 34 6.58 6.12 -29.00
CA TRP A 34 6.60 4.65 -28.96
C TRP A 34 6.79 4.00 -30.34
N GLY A 35 6.33 4.67 -31.40
CA GLY A 35 6.61 4.27 -32.77
C GLY A 35 8.10 4.43 -33.10
N GLN A 36 8.69 5.57 -32.72
CA GLN A 36 10.10 5.87 -32.92
C GLN A 36 11.01 4.89 -32.17
N VAL A 37 10.69 4.55 -30.91
CA VAL A 37 11.40 3.51 -30.15
C VAL A 37 11.44 2.21 -30.96
N ALA A 38 10.30 1.74 -31.47
CA ALA A 38 10.26 0.51 -32.26
C ALA A 38 11.09 0.59 -33.55
N ILE A 39 11.11 1.74 -34.22
CA ILE A 39 11.94 1.98 -35.42
C ILE A 39 13.42 1.93 -35.07
N ASN A 40 13.84 2.60 -34.00
CA ASN A 40 15.23 2.65 -33.56
C ASN A 40 15.73 1.27 -33.14
N LEU A 41 14.92 0.52 -32.38
CA LEU A 41 15.21 -0.87 -32.03
C LEU A 41 15.40 -1.74 -33.28
N ASN A 42 14.47 -1.70 -34.23
CA ASN A 42 14.58 -2.49 -35.47
C ASN A 42 15.75 -2.06 -36.38
N SER A 43 16.28 -0.84 -36.20
CA SER A 43 17.44 -0.34 -36.93
C SER A 43 18.77 -0.77 -36.30
N SER A 44 18.74 -1.32 -35.07
CA SER A 44 19.92 -1.85 -34.42
C SER A 44 20.38 -3.15 -35.09
N ASN A 45 21.69 -3.26 -35.30
CA ASN A 45 22.33 -4.46 -35.84
C ASN A 45 22.55 -5.53 -34.76
N HIS A 46 22.82 -5.10 -33.52
CA HIS A 46 23.07 -5.97 -32.38
C HIS A 46 22.61 -5.31 -31.07
N PRO A 47 21.69 -5.93 -30.30
CA PRO A 47 20.89 -7.09 -30.69
C PRO A 47 19.97 -6.76 -31.89
N LYS A 48 19.74 -7.74 -32.76
CA LYS A 48 18.84 -7.57 -33.91
C LYS A 48 17.41 -7.54 -33.38
N PHE A 49 16.57 -6.61 -33.84
CA PHE A 49 15.17 -6.57 -33.44
C PHE A 49 14.19 -6.88 -34.58
N LYS A 50 13.04 -7.46 -34.23
CA LYS A 50 11.85 -7.58 -35.08
C LYS A 50 10.61 -7.33 -34.22
N VAL A 51 10.39 -6.07 -33.90
CA VAL A 51 9.36 -5.62 -32.96
C VAL A 51 8.41 -4.61 -33.58
N SER A 52 7.21 -4.52 -33.02
CA SER A 52 6.23 -3.47 -33.31
C SER A 52 6.10 -2.54 -32.10
N LYS A 53 5.53 -1.34 -32.33
CA LYS A 53 5.14 -0.42 -31.24
C LYS A 53 4.35 -1.12 -30.12
N ARG A 54 3.45 -2.05 -30.46
CA ARG A 54 2.66 -2.80 -29.48
C ARG A 54 3.56 -3.75 -28.67
N SER A 55 4.38 -4.56 -29.34
CA SER A 55 5.23 -5.53 -28.65
C SER A 55 6.29 -4.87 -27.75
N VAL A 56 6.77 -3.68 -28.12
CA VAL A 56 7.67 -2.86 -27.29
C VAL A 56 6.99 -2.48 -25.97
N ARG A 57 5.76 -1.94 -26.04
CA ARG A 57 4.99 -1.56 -24.85
C ARG A 57 4.60 -2.76 -24.00
N ASP A 58 4.19 -3.85 -24.63
CA ASP A 58 3.79 -5.08 -23.93
C ASP A 58 5.01 -5.69 -23.21
N ARG A 59 6.19 -5.68 -23.85
CA ARG A 59 7.44 -6.15 -23.22
C ARG A 59 7.83 -5.27 -22.05
N LEU A 60 7.81 -3.95 -22.19
CA LEU A 60 8.15 -3.04 -21.09
C LEU A 60 7.21 -3.24 -19.90
N THR A 61 5.90 -3.35 -20.14
CA THR A 61 4.91 -3.63 -19.08
C THR A 61 5.26 -4.92 -18.33
N LEU A 62 5.62 -5.99 -19.07
CA LEU A 62 6.04 -7.25 -18.47
C LEU A 62 7.30 -7.11 -17.61
N LEU A 63 8.31 -6.36 -18.08
CA LEU A 63 9.54 -6.11 -17.33
C LEU A 63 9.27 -5.32 -16.04
N GLN A 64 8.47 -4.27 -16.12
CA GLN A 64 8.07 -3.49 -14.94
C GLN A 64 7.30 -4.36 -13.91
N SER A 65 6.41 -5.24 -14.37
CA SER A 65 5.70 -6.18 -13.48
C SER A 65 6.65 -7.16 -12.81
N ARG A 66 7.58 -7.75 -13.56
CA ARG A 66 8.59 -8.68 -13.02
C ARG A 66 9.52 -8.00 -12.02
N TYR A 67 9.96 -6.79 -12.31
CA TYR A 67 10.79 -6.00 -11.39
C TYR A 67 10.07 -5.72 -10.07
N LYS A 68 8.81 -5.26 -10.12
CA LYS A 68 8.00 -5.03 -8.91
C LYS A 68 7.79 -6.31 -8.09
N GLU A 69 7.59 -7.44 -8.75
CA GLU A 69 7.47 -8.74 -8.07
C GLU A 69 8.80 -9.21 -7.46
N LYS A 70 9.93 -8.94 -8.13
CA LYS A 70 11.28 -9.22 -7.60
C LYS A 70 11.52 -8.41 -6.33
N MET A 71 11.36 -7.09 -6.37
CA MET A 71 11.54 -6.20 -5.22
C MET A 71 10.65 -6.60 -4.04
N LYS A 72 9.36 -6.88 -4.28
CA LYS A 72 8.43 -7.31 -3.23
C LYS A 72 8.83 -8.65 -2.60
N ARG A 73 9.39 -9.57 -3.38
CA ARG A 73 9.86 -10.88 -2.87
C ARG A 73 11.12 -10.72 -2.04
N GLU A 74 12.05 -9.88 -2.48
CA GLU A 74 13.28 -9.56 -1.74
C GLU A 74 12.97 -8.90 -0.40
N GLU A 75 12.10 -7.87 -0.39
CA GLU A 75 11.58 -7.24 0.84
C GLU A 75 10.94 -8.23 1.82
N MET A 76 10.30 -9.29 1.31
CA MET A 76 9.64 -10.32 2.13
C MET A 76 10.58 -11.43 2.61
N ALA A 77 11.64 -11.75 1.88
CA ALA A 77 12.43 -12.96 2.10
C ALA A 77 13.74 -12.69 2.87
N SER A 78 14.35 -11.51 2.72
CA SER A 78 15.63 -11.16 3.35
C SER A 78 15.90 -9.67 3.13
N GLY A 79 16.16 -8.91 4.20
CA GLY A 79 16.59 -7.51 4.13
C GLY A 79 18.04 -7.32 3.67
N ILE A 80 18.56 -8.23 2.85
CA ILE A 80 19.90 -8.16 2.27
C ILE A 80 19.71 -7.81 0.79
N ASP A 81 20.22 -6.63 0.46
CA ASP A 81 20.25 -6.04 -0.86
C ASP A 81 20.99 -6.95 -1.86
N CYS A 82 20.35 -7.21 -2.99
CA CYS A 82 20.92 -7.99 -4.09
C CYS A 82 21.54 -7.01 -5.08
N GLU A 83 22.70 -7.35 -5.67
CA GLU A 83 23.41 -6.51 -6.63
C GLU A 83 22.45 -5.98 -7.73
N GLU A 84 22.19 -4.66 -7.71
CA GLU A 84 21.32 -3.99 -8.68
C GLU A 84 21.92 -4.09 -10.08
N THR A 85 21.21 -4.78 -10.98
CA THR A 85 21.63 -4.86 -12.37
C THR A 85 21.35 -3.55 -13.10
N GLU A 86 22.03 -3.32 -14.23
CA GLU A 86 21.75 -2.14 -15.07
C GLU A 86 20.28 -2.09 -15.51
N LEU A 87 19.69 -3.26 -15.79
CA LEU A 87 18.30 -3.39 -16.17
C LEU A 87 17.37 -2.96 -15.02
N ASP A 88 17.69 -3.35 -13.79
CA ASP A 88 16.93 -3.01 -12.59
C ASP A 88 16.87 -1.48 -12.39
N ARG A 89 18.03 -0.80 -12.46
CA ARG A 89 18.11 0.68 -12.37
C ARG A 89 17.33 1.38 -13.48
N ALA A 90 17.45 0.89 -14.72
CA ALA A 90 16.74 1.48 -15.84
C ALA A 90 15.21 1.29 -15.70
N LEU A 91 14.76 0.15 -15.18
CA LEU A 91 13.34 -0.11 -14.92
C LEU A 91 12.79 0.75 -13.79
N GLU A 92 13.58 0.97 -12.73
CA GLU A 92 13.21 1.87 -11.64
C GLU A 92 13.00 3.31 -12.12
N GLU A 93 13.97 3.86 -12.87
CA GLU A 93 13.87 5.20 -13.44
C GLU A 93 12.65 5.33 -14.37
N ILE A 94 12.41 4.34 -15.23
CA ILE A 94 11.24 4.31 -16.11
C ILE A 94 9.93 4.33 -15.29
N ILE A 95 9.86 3.53 -14.22
CA ILE A 95 8.68 3.49 -13.34
C ILE A 95 8.46 4.84 -12.66
N GLU A 96 9.53 5.51 -12.22
CA GLU A 96 9.44 6.83 -11.60
C GLU A 96 8.94 7.89 -12.59
N LYS A 97 9.52 7.94 -13.79
CA LYS A 97 9.08 8.85 -14.87
C LYS A 97 7.61 8.63 -15.25
N GLU A 98 7.19 7.36 -15.34
CA GLU A 98 5.79 7.02 -15.62
C GLU A 98 4.87 7.54 -14.51
N LYS A 99 5.20 7.29 -13.23
CA LYS A 99 4.43 7.78 -12.08
C LYS A 99 4.37 9.32 -12.04
N ALA A 100 5.48 10.01 -12.29
CA ALA A 100 5.52 11.47 -12.34
C ALA A 100 4.57 12.02 -13.43
N SER A 101 4.53 11.36 -14.59
CA SER A 101 3.61 11.69 -15.68
C SER A 101 2.13 11.46 -15.31
N GLU A 102 1.83 10.52 -14.42
CA GLU A 102 0.47 10.25 -13.93
C GLU A 102 0.06 11.16 -12.76
N SER A 103 0.99 11.50 -11.87
CA SER A 103 0.73 12.36 -10.70
C SER A 103 0.43 13.81 -11.09
N SER A 104 1.15 14.36 -12.08
CA SER A 104 0.88 15.70 -12.64
C SER A 104 -0.55 15.85 -13.21
N ARG A 105 -1.16 14.74 -13.65
CA ARG A 105 -2.56 14.70 -14.09
C ARG A 105 -3.54 14.68 -12.93
N ASN A 106 -3.21 14.02 -11.82
CA ASN A 106 -4.15 13.88 -10.71
C ASN A 106 -4.40 15.22 -10.02
N GLU A 107 -3.37 16.08 -9.93
CA GLU A 107 -3.48 17.45 -9.43
C GLU A 107 -4.29 18.35 -10.38
N GLY A 108 -4.06 18.28 -11.70
CA GLY A 108 -4.80 19.05 -12.69
C GLY A 108 -6.26 18.62 -12.91
N SER A 109 -6.57 17.32 -12.74
CA SER A 109 -7.91 16.78 -13.00
C SER A 109 -8.92 17.08 -11.88
N SER A 110 -8.49 17.25 -10.63
CA SER A 110 -9.44 17.48 -9.53
C SER A 110 -10.14 18.83 -9.63
N ALA A 111 -9.45 19.86 -10.14
CA ALA A 111 -10.00 21.19 -10.34
C ALA A 111 -10.92 21.25 -11.56
N GLN A 112 -10.55 20.61 -12.67
CA GLN A 112 -11.37 20.60 -13.89
C GLN A 112 -12.63 19.74 -13.71
N VAL A 113 -12.53 18.59 -13.04
CA VAL A 113 -13.69 17.72 -12.76
C VAL A 113 -14.68 18.41 -11.82
N LYS A 114 -14.21 19.23 -10.87
CA LYS A 114 -15.11 20.06 -10.03
C LYS A 114 -15.81 21.14 -10.85
N LYS A 115 -15.08 21.88 -11.70
CA LYS A 115 -15.67 22.91 -12.58
C LYS A 115 -16.68 22.32 -13.57
N ASP A 116 -16.36 21.20 -14.20
CA ASP A 116 -17.26 20.54 -15.16
C ASP A 116 -18.50 19.98 -14.45
N LYS A 117 -18.36 19.48 -13.22
CA LYS A 117 -19.48 19.03 -12.40
C LYS A 117 -20.38 20.20 -11.98
N GLU A 118 -19.80 21.32 -11.54
CA GLU A 118 -20.55 22.53 -11.18
C GLU A 118 -21.28 23.11 -12.40
N ALA A 119 -20.63 23.19 -13.56
CA ALA A 119 -21.25 23.67 -14.80
C ALA A 119 -22.39 22.74 -15.28
N ALA A 120 -22.21 21.42 -15.16
CA ALA A 120 -23.25 20.45 -15.50
C ALA A 120 -24.44 20.51 -14.53
N GLU A 121 -24.20 20.69 -13.24
CA GLU A 121 -25.24 20.87 -12.24
C GLU A 121 -25.99 22.21 -12.45
N GLU A 122 -25.29 23.27 -12.79
CA GLU A 122 -25.90 24.58 -13.10
C GLU A 122 -26.78 24.53 -14.36
N GLN A 123 -26.31 23.88 -15.43
CA GLN A 123 -27.13 23.66 -16.62
C GLN A 123 -28.35 22.78 -16.34
N ARG A 124 -28.21 21.75 -15.48
CA ARG A 124 -29.32 20.90 -15.05
C ARG A 124 -30.36 21.68 -14.24
N LEU A 125 -29.93 22.55 -13.33
CA LEU A 125 -30.83 23.42 -12.56
C LEU A 125 -31.57 24.40 -13.47
N LYS A 126 -30.86 25.08 -14.37
CA LYS A 126 -31.44 26.01 -15.35
C LYS A 126 -32.46 25.33 -16.25
N ALA A 127 -32.22 24.08 -16.65
CA ALA A 127 -33.19 23.29 -17.42
C ALA A 127 -34.43 22.90 -16.60
N MET A 128 -34.25 22.48 -15.34
CA MET A 128 -35.37 22.18 -14.43
C MET A 128 -36.24 23.42 -14.13
N GLU A 129 -35.61 24.58 -13.96
CA GLU A 129 -36.32 25.84 -13.72
C GLU A 129 -37.12 26.29 -14.95
N ARG A 130 -36.56 26.11 -16.16
CA ARG A 130 -37.24 26.39 -17.44
C ARG A 130 -38.46 25.49 -17.67
N LEU A 131 -38.35 24.19 -17.32
CA LEU A 131 -39.48 23.25 -17.35
C LEU A 131 -40.59 23.67 -16.37
N GLY A 132 -40.23 24.17 -15.19
CA GLY A 132 -41.19 24.72 -14.22
C GLY A 132 -41.95 25.95 -14.73
N GLN A 133 -41.30 26.82 -15.51
CA GLN A 133 -41.94 28.00 -16.12
C GLN A 133 -42.91 27.63 -17.27
N THR A 134 -42.58 26.63 -18.10
CA THR A 134 -43.47 26.20 -19.19
C THR A 134 -44.70 25.46 -18.67
N THR A 135 -44.58 24.74 -17.56
CA THR A 135 -45.72 24.10 -16.88
C THR A 135 -46.63 25.16 -16.23
N LYS A 136 -46.08 26.21 -15.60
CA LYS A 136 -46.89 27.29 -15.03
C LYS A 136 -47.64 28.13 -16.08
N ARG A 137 -47.06 28.34 -17.28
CA ARG A 137 -47.76 29.03 -18.38
C ARG A 137 -48.83 28.19 -19.07
N GLN A 138 -48.75 26.85 -19.02
CA GLN A 138 -49.75 25.98 -19.65
C GLN A 138 -51.02 25.76 -18.81
N VAL A 139 -50.98 25.97 -17.48
CA VAL A 139 -52.16 25.77 -16.63
C VAL A 139 -53.12 26.97 -16.67
N GLU A 140 -52.64 28.18 -16.97
CA GLU A 140 -53.49 29.39 -16.97
C GLU A 140 -54.08 29.76 -18.33
N ALA A 141 -53.63 29.15 -19.44
CA ALA A 141 -53.88 29.72 -20.78
C ALA A 141 -54.79 28.92 -21.74
N ASP A 142 -55.14 27.65 -21.51
CA ASP A 142 -56.05 27.01 -22.48
C ASP A 142 -56.80 25.79 -21.93
N GLY A 143 -58.09 25.99 -21.66
CA GLY A 143 -59.08 24.93 -21.49
C GLY A 143 -59.43 24.29 -22.83
N LYS A 144 -58.51 23.53 -23.41
CA LYS A 144 -58.76 22.72 -24.61
C LYS A 144 -58.08 21.37 -24.52
N GLU A 145 -58.90 20.32 -24.65
CA GLU A 145 -58.50 18.92 -24.72
C GLU A 145 -57.37 18.71 -25.74
N MET A 146 -56.17 18.43 -25.24
CA MET A 146 -55.05 17.99 -26.05
C MET A 146 -55.12 16.48 -26.17
N THR A 147 -55.59 16.00 -27.32
CA THR A 147 -55.52 14.59 -27.70
C THR A 147 -54.08 14.07 -27.54
N PRO A 148 -53.86 12.92 -26.87
CA PRO A 148 -52.51 12.44 -26.62
C PRO A 148 -51.88 11.97 -27.93
N LYS A 149 -50.85 12.67 -28.40
CA LYS A 149 -49.99 12.19 -29.49
C LYS A 149 -49.41 10.84 -29.07
N LYS A 150 -49.64 9.82 -29.89
CA LYS A 150 -49.20 8.43 -29.70
C LYS A 150 -47.73 8.39 -29.27
N SER A 151 -47.51 8.12 -27.99
CA SER A 151 -46.22 7.69 -27.46
C SER A 151 -45.77 6.46 -28.25
N ARG A 152 -44.63 6.58 -28.94
CA ARG A 152 -43.94 5.43 -29.53
C ARG A 152 -43.43 4.57 -28.39
N ARG A 153 -44.30 3.63 -28.01
CA ARG A 153 -44.05 2.53 -27.08
C ARG A 153 -42.95 1.64 -27.66
N SER A 154 -41.70 1.89 -27.32
CA SER A 154 -40.61 0.89 -27.19
C SER A 154 -39.32 1.59 -26.80
N GLY A 155 -38.84 1.36 -25.58
CA GLY A 155 -37.64 2.01 -25.01
C GLY A 155 -37.68 2.07 -23.48
N SER A 156 -38.87 2.04 -22.88
CA SER A 156 -39.05 1.97 -21.42
C SER A 156 -38.40 0.71 -20.83
N GLU A 157 -38.63 -0.44 -21.46
CA GLU A 157 -38.12 -1.74 -21.01
C GLU A 157 -36.58 -1.83 -21.09
N THR A 158 -35.97 -1.24 -22.13
CA THR A 158 -34.51 -1.17 -22.24
C THR A 158 -33.90 -0.23 -21.20
N LEU A 159 -34.56 0.91 -20.92
CA LEU A 159 -34.10 1.85 -19.89
C LEU A 159 -34.26 1.28 -18.48
N GLU A 160 -35.32 0.53 -18.24
CA GLU A 160 -35.59 -0.18 -16.99
C GLU A 160 -34.57 -1.30 -16.78
N TYR A 161 -34.27 -2.10 -17.81
CA TYR A 161 -33.19 -3.08 -17.79
C TYR A 161 -31.82 -2.47 -17.48
N LEU A 162 -31.49 -1.31 -18.08
CA LEU A 162 -30.23 -0.61 -17.81
C LEU A 162 -30.17 -0.08 -16.37
N ARG A 163 -31.29 0.41 -15.83
CA ARG A 163 -31.39 0.87 -14.44
C ARG A 163 -31.26 -0.30 -13.46
N ASP A 164 -31.95 -1.41 -13.70
CA ASP A 164 -31.86 -2.63 -12.89
C ASP A 164 -30.47 -3.24 -12.93
N LYS A 165 -29.84 -3.26 -14.11
CA LYS A 165 -28.46 -3.73 -14.27
C LYS A 165 -27.49 -2.87 -13.47
N PHE A 166 -27.63 -1.54 -13.51
CA PHE A 166 -26.79 -0.63 -12.74
C PHE A 166 -27.00 -0.77 -11.22
N GLN A 167 -28.25 -0.92 -10.78
CA GLN A 167 -28.55 -1.16 -9.37
C GLN A 167 -27.99 -2.49 -8.89
N SER A 168 -28.15 -3.55 -9.69
CA SER A 168 -27.60 -4.88 -9.40
C SER A 168 -26.07 -4.85 -9.32
N GLU A 169 -25.40 -4.16 -10.25
CA GLU A 169 -23.95 -4.02 -10.25
C GLU A 169 -23.45 -3.20 -9.04
N SER A 170 -24.18 -2.14 -8.67
CA SER A 170 -23.88 -1.31 -7.50
C SER A 170 -24.05 -2.09 -6.19
N GLN A 171 -25.11 -2.91 -6.08
CA GLN A 171 -25.33 -3.79 -4.94
C GLN A 171 -24.25 -4.86 -4.85
N TYR A 172 -23.86 -5.47 -5.98
CA TYR A 172 -22.79 -6.45 -6.05
C TYR A 172 -21.46 -5.87 -5.57
N LYS A 173 -21.07 -4.69 -6.06
CA LYS A 173 -19.86 -3.99 -5.60
C LYS A 173 -19.89 -3.65 -4.11
N LYS A 174 -21.05 -3.27 -3.57
CA LYS A 174 -21.20 -3.02 -2.13
C LYS A 174 -21.04 -4.30 -1.31
N GLN A 175 -21.61 -5.42 -1.77
CA GLN A 175 -21.46 -6.71 -1.10
C GLN A 175 -20.01 -7.22 -1.16
N GLU A 176 -19.34 -7.08 -2.30
CA GLU A 176 -17.93 -7.43 -2.47
C GLU A 176 -17.03 -6.61 -1.52
N LEU A 177 -17.24 -5.29 -1.44
CA LEU A 177 -16.53 -4.43 -0.50
C LEU A 177 -16.80 -4.83 0.96
N ALA A 178 -18.04 -5.13 1.31
CA ALA A 178 -18.40 -5.57 2.66
C ALA A 178 -17.73 -6.89 3.04
N LEU A 179 -17.66 -7.86 2.11
CA LEU A 179 -16.94 -9.11 2.31
C LEU A 179 -15.43 -8.87 2.49
N ARG A 180 -14.84 -7.99 1.69
CA ARG A 180 -13.42 -7.65 1.77
C ARG A 180 -13.06 -6.98 3.11
N VAL A 181 -13.91 -6.08 3.59
CA VAL A 181 -13.74 -5.44 4.90
C VAL A 181 -13.84 -6.50 6.01
N LYS A 182 -14.83 -7.40 5.96
CA LYS A 182 -15.00 -8.46 6.96
C LYS A 182 -13.82 -9.45 6.97
N GLU A 183 -13.27 -9.77 5.81
CA GLU A 183 -12.07 -10.60 5.69
C GLU A 183 -10.86 -9.90 6.30
N GLN A 184 -10.70 -8.60 6.04
CA GLN A 184 -9.63 -7.79 6.61
C GLN A 184 -9.75 -7.67 8.13
N GLU A 185 -10.94 -7.41 8.66
CA GLU A 185 -11.22 -7.40 10.10
C GLU A 185 -10.90 -8.75 10.75
N SER A 186 -11.23 -9.87 10.08
CA SER A 186 -10.90 -11.21 10.58
C SER A 186 -9.40 -11.45 10.62
N ARG A 187 -8.65 -11.02 9.60
CA ARG A 187 -7.18 -11.09 9.58
C ARG A 187 -6.57 -10.22 10.67
N ASP A 188 -7.04 -9.00 10.84
CA ASP A 188 -6.57 -8.07 11.87
C ASP A 188 -6.87 -8.61 13.28
N ALA A 189 -8.03 -9.24 13.48
CA ALA A 189 -8.37 -9.90 14.73
C ALA A 189 -7.44 -11.08 15.03
N GLN A 190 -7.14 -11.91 14.02
CA GLN A 190 -6.18 -13.02 14.17
C GLN A 190 -4.77 -12.52 14.49
N GLN A 191 -4.32 -11.44 13.84
CA GLN A 191 -3.03 -10.81 14.13
C GLN A 191 -2.98 -10.26 15.55
N LYS A 192 -4.03 -9.58 16.02
CA LYS A 192 -4.12 -9.08 17.40
C LYS A 192 -4.02 -10.22 18.42
N ILE A 193 -4.73 -11.33 18.20
CA ILE A 193 -4.66 -12.51 19.08
C ILE A 193 -3.24 -13.07 19.12
N MET A 194 -2.57 -13.18 17.97
CA MET A 194 -1.18 -13.67 17.90
C MET A 194 -0.21 -12.76 18.67
N VAL A 195 -0.34 -11.45 18.50
CA VAL A 195 0.50 -10.47 19.22
C VAL A 195 0.25 -10.50 20.73
N GLU A 196 -1.01 -10.60 21.16
CA GLU A 196 -1.39 -10.73 22.58
C GLU A 196 -0.78 -12.00 23.18
N GLN A 197 -0.84 -13.13 22.45
CA GLN A 197 -0.29 -14.41 22.89
C GLN A 197 1.24 -14.37 22.99
N GLN A 198 1.92 -13.73 22.02
CA GLN A 198 3.37 -13.52 22.06
C GLN A 198 3.78 -12.63 23.25
N ARG A 199 3.01 -11.56 23.51
CA ARG A 199 3.23 -10.67 24.64
C ARG A 199 3.04 -11.40 25.98
N GLN A 200 2.01 -12.23 26.12
CA GLN A 200 1.81 -13.05 27.32
C GLN A 200 2.96 -14.02 27.56
N MET A 201 3.45 -14.70 26.51
CA MET A 201 4.60 -15.60 26.62
C MET A 201 5.86 -14.84 27.08
N GLN A 202 6.09 -13.64 26.53
CA GLN A 202 7.24 -12.81 26.91
C GLN A 202 7.11 -12.30 28.36
N GLN A 203 5.91 -11.95 28.81
CA GLN A 203 5.65 -11.60 30.21
C GLN A 203 5.94 -12.78 31.15
N GLN A 204 5.50 -13.99 30.80
CA GLN A 204 5.78 -15.20 31.59
C GLN A 204 7.29 -15.49 31.68
N GLN A 205 8.04 -15.37 30.57
CA GLN A 205 9.50 -15.52 30.60
C GLN A 205 10.18 -14.48 31.50
N ASN A 206 9.77 -13.22 31.39
CA ASN A 206 10.31 -12.14 32.23
C ASN A 206 9.98 -12.33 33.72
N GLU A 207 8.80 -12.86 34.03
CA GLU A 207 8.38 -13.12 35.40
C GLU A 207 9.17 -14.29 36.01
N LEU A 208 9.40 -15.36 35.24
CA LEU A 208 10.28 -16.46 35.65
C LEU A 208 11.70 -15.97 35.94
N LEU A 209 12.25 -15.11 35.08
CA LEU A 209 13.58 -14.52 35.27
C LEU A 209 13.66 -13.69 36.56
N LYS A 210 12.63 -12.89 36.84
CA LYS A 210 12.55 -12.10 38.09
C LYS A 210 12.48 -13.00 39.34
N ILE A 211 11.73 -14.10 39.28
CA ILE A 211 11.67 -15.06 40.39
C ILE A 211 13.06 -15.67 40.63
N MET A 212 13.74 -16.08 39.57
CA MET A 212 15.10 -16.64 39.66
C MET A 212 16.08 -15.64 40.27
N GLN A 213 16.09 -14.39 39.79
CA GLN A 213 16.95 -13.33 40.36
C GLN A 213 16.65 -13.07 41.84
N LYS A 214 15.37 -13.00 42.23
CA LYS A 214 15.00 -12.84 43.65
C LYS A 214 15.48 -14.00 44.51
N GLN A 215 15.40 -15.23 44.01
CA GLN A 215 15.86 -16.40 44.74
C GLN A 215 17.39 -16.38 44.91
N GLN A 216 18.13 -15.95 43.88
CA GLN A 216 19.58 -15.80 43.93
C GLN A 216 20.00 -14.72 44.94
N ALA A 217 19.37 -13.54 44.89
CA ALA A 217 19.66 -12.44 45.82
C ALA A 217 19.37 -12.83 47.28
N LYS A 218 18.28 -13.57 47.52
CA LYS A 218 17.95 -14.07 48.86
C LYS A 218 18.98 -15.09 49.37
N GLN A 219 19.55 -15.89 48.48
CA GLN A 219 20.60 -16.85 48.82
C GLN A 219 21.91 -16.14 49.15
N GLU A 220 22.28 -15.10 48.40
CA GLU A 220 23.44 -14.25 48.69
C GLU A 220 23.29 -13.51 50.02
N GLU A 221 22.12 -12.96 50.31
CA GLU A 221 21.82 -12.29 51.59
C GLU A 221 21.94 -13.27 52.78
N GLN A 222 21.46 -14.52 52.62
CA GLN A 222 21.66 -15.56 53.64
C GLN A 222 23.14 -15.88 53.87
N ILE A 223 23.95 -15.96 52.80
CA ILE A 223 25.39 -16.21 52.91
C ILE A 223 26.09 -15.05 53.61
N GLN A 224 25.75 -13.81 53.26
CA GLN A 224 26.30 -12.61 53.90
C GLN A 224 25.93 -12.55 55.39
N ASN A 225 24.67 -12.82 55.73
CA ASN A 225 24.22 -12.87 57.12
C ASN A 225 24.95 -13.96 57.92
N PHE A 226 25.17 -15.14 57.33
CA PHE A 226 25.93 -16.22 57.98
C PHE A 226 27.41 -15.82 58.20
N GLN A 227 28.04 -15.18 57.21
CA GLN A 227 29.41 -14.64 57.37
C GLN A 227 29.47 -13.60 58.49
N MET A 228 28.50 -12.68 58.56
CA MET A 228 28.45 -11.66 59.61
C MET A 228 28.31 -12.28 61.01
N LEU A 229 27.41 -13.26 61.16
CA LEU A 229 27.22 -13.97 62.43
C LEU A 229 28.49 -14.72 62.87
N PHE A 230 29.16 -15.37 61.93
CA PHE A 230 30.42 -16.06 62.18
C PHE A 230 31.52 -15.09 62.65
N LEU A 231 31.65 -13.94 61.99
CA LEU A 231 32.63 -12.90 62.35
C LEU A 231 32.35 -12.32 63.74
N GLN A 232 31.07 -12.09 64.07
CA GLN A 232 30.66 -11.62 65.40
C GLN A 232 30.99 -12.65 66.49
N GLN A 233 30.72 -13.93 66.25
CA GLN A 233 31.06 -14.99 67.20
C GLN A 233 32.58 -15.07 67.42
N GLN A 234 33.39 -14.98 66.35
CA GLN A 234 34.84 -14.95 66.47
C GLN A 234 35.31 -13.76 67.31
N GLN A 235 34.74 -12.57 67.10
CA GLN A 235 35.09 -11.37 67.86
C GLN A 235 34.70 -11.49 69.35
N GLN A 236 33.54 -12.09 69.65
CA GLN A 236 33.14 -12.35 71.04
C GLN A 236 34.08 -13.34 71.73
N GLN A 237 34.49 -14.42 71.06
CA GLN A 237 35.47 -15.37 71.61
C GLN A 237 36.82 -14.69 71.87
N GLN A 238 37.32 -13.87 70.94
CA GLN A 238 38.55 -13.10 71.13
C GLN A 238 38.45 -12.14 72.32
N SER A 239 37.32 -11.45 72.49
CA SER A 239 37.08 -10.55 73.63
C SER A 239 37.05 -11.28 74.97
N GLN A 240 36.40 -12.46 75.03
CA GLN A 240 36.38 -13.31 76.23
C GLN A 240 37.78 -13.80 76.61
N ILE A 241 38.59 -14.22 75.63
CA ILE A 241 39.98 -14.62 75.85
C ILE A 241 40.80 -13.45 76.39
N LEU A 242 40.65 -12.25 75.80
CA LEU A 242 41.36 -11.05 76.24
C LEU A 242 41.01 -10.66 77.68
N MET A 243 39.72 -10.70 78.06
CA MET A 243 39.27 -10.49 79.44
C MET A 243 39.89 -11.51 80.39
N SER A 244 39.88 -12.80 80.04
CA SER A 244 40.45 -13.87 80.89
C SER A 244 41.97 -13.72 81.11
N LEU A 245 42.69 -13.13 80.15
CA LEU A 245 44.12 -12.85 80.24
C LEU A 245 44.41 -11.63 81.11
N LEU A 246 43.53 -10.61 81.09
CA LEU A 246 43.63 -9.43 81.96
C LEU A 246 43.33 -9.77 83.43
N ASP A 247 42.31 -10.59 83.69
CA ASP A 247 42.00 -11.05 85.06
C ASP A 247 43.14 -11.88 85.68
N LYS A 248 43.80 -12.73 84.88
CA LYS A 248 44.98 -13.51 85.30
C LYS A 248 46.23 -12.68 85.55
N LYS A 249 46.29 -11.43 85.09
CA LYS A 249 47.45 -10.54 85.25
C LYS A 249 47.30 -9.59 86.43
N ASN A 250 46.07 -9.46 86.95
CA ASN A 250 45.71 -8.62 88.10
C ASN A 250 45.55 -9.44 89.41
N THR A 251 45.98 -10.71 89.40
CA THR A 251 46.13 -11.59 90.58
C THR A 251 47.59 -12.01 90.72
#